data_AF-A0A2I0SRP9-F1
#
_entry.id   AF-A0A2I0SRP9-F1
#
_cell.length_a   1.000
_cell.length_b   1.000
_cell.length_c   1.000
_cell.angle_alpha   90.00
_cell.angle_beta   90.00
_cell.angle_gamma   90.00
#
_symmetry.space_group_name_H-M   'P 1'
#
loop_
_entity.id
_entity.type
_entity.pdbx_description
1 polymer ?
#
loop_
_entity_poly.entity_id
_entity_poly.type
_entity_poly.pdbx_seq_one_letter_code
_entity_poly.pdbx_strand_id
1 'polypeptide(L)'
;LEQVVRPVLWLDGEAGIALEAHQQNTLLLLDTEGWPTGGRYRDNQGYYFRESRRAELDDRLPGIGTHSDTFVPDEVTDERFAYYLGINNVFGLIGAFGSQRLADEGLLLSAFRRFLGGAATGPARLRTPLPALLLDSPVLRCKANLLTRLQGLDELVGPVDTQSVYATISNPLHS
;
A
#
# COMPACT_ATOMS: atom_id res chain seq x y z
N LEU A 1 6.18 -11.43 1.29
CA LEU A 1 6.84 -10.10 1.36
C LEU A 1 7.70 -9.86 0.12
N GLU A 2 8.75 -10.65 -0.13
CA GLU A 2 9.64 -10.46 -1.29
C GLU A 2 8.95 -10.59 -2.65
N GLN A 3 8.01 -11.52 -2.80
CA GLN A 3 7.40 -11.82 -4.11
C GLN A 3 6.27 -10.87 -4.55
N VAL A 4 5.76 -10.05 -3.62
CA VAL A 4 4.58 -9.19 -3.86
C VAL A 4 4.84 -7.78 -3.35
N VAL A 5 5.18 -7.64 -2.07
CA VAL A 5 5.34 -6.32 -1.42
C VAL A 5 6.57 -5.60 -1.97
N ARG A 6 7.73 -6.26 -2.10
CA ARG A 6 8.95 -5.61 -2.62
C ARG A 6 8.77 -5.07 -4.05
N PRO A 7 8.22 -5.82 -5.02
CA PRO A 7 7.95 -5.29 -6.36
C PRO A 7 7.03 -4.07 -6.37
N VAL A 8 6.00 -4.07 -5.51
CA VAL A 8 5.05 -2.95 -5.39
C VAL A 8 5.74 -1.71 -4.80
N LEU A 9 6.57 -1.89 -3.76
CA LEU A 9 7.42 -0.81 -3.21
C LEU A 9 8.46 -0.29 -4.20
N TRP A 10 9.02 -1.19 -5.02
CA TRP A 10 9.98 -0.85 -6.07
C TRP A 10 9.32 0.00 -7.16
N LEU A 11 8.11 -0.36 -7.59
CA LEU A 11 7.38 0.39 -8.61
C LEU A 11 7.10 1.83 -8.15
N ASP A 12 6.70 1.99 -6.89
CA ASP A 12 6.53 3.31 -6.27
C ASP A 12 7.85 4.10 -6.26
N GLY A 13 8.94 3.48 -5.77
CA GLY A 13 10.23 4.18 -5.64
C GLY A 13 10.94 4.48 -6.97
N GLU A 14 10.74 3.65 -7.99
CA GLU A 14 11.42 3.79 -9.28
C GLU A 14 10.62 4.57 -10.32
N ALA A 15 9.29 4.48 -10.28
CA ALA A 15 8.43 5.11 -11.28
C ALA A 15 7.48 6.15 -10.68
N GLY A 16 7.35 6.25 -9.36
CA GLY A 16 6.34 7.12 -8.74
C GLY A 16 4.92 6.61 -8.91
N ILE A 17 4.74 5.30 -9.10
CA ILE A 17 3.43 4.68 -9.31
C ILE A 17 3.09 3.85 -8.08
N ALA A 18 2.12 4.34 -7.29
CA ALA A 18 1.61 3.64 -6.12
C ALA A 18 0.32 2.88 -6.48
N LEU A 19 0.30 1.58 -6.26
CA LEU A 19 -0.86 0.75 -6.55
C LEU A 19 -1.80 0.73 -5.34
N GLU A 20 -3.12 0.70 -5.58
CA GLU A 20 -4.11 0.33 -4.57
C GLU A 20 -4.06 -1.19 -4.33
N ALA A 21 -2.92 -1.66 -3.80
CA ALA A 21 -2.60 -3.07 -3.57
C ALA A 21 -3.28 -3.64 -2.33
N HIS A 22 -4.60 -3.44 -2.19
CA HIS A 22 -5.40 -4.16 -1.21
C HIS A 22 -5.58 -5.64 -1.59
N GLN A 23 -6.14 -6.43 -0.67
CA GLN A 23 -6.29 -7.88 -0.86
C GLN A 23 -7.02 -8.26 -2.16
N GLN A 24 -8.13 -7.59 -2.48
CA GLN A 24 -8.90 -7.92 -3.69
C GLN A 24 -8.14 -7.62 -5.00
N ASN A 25 -7.23 -6.64 -5.03
CA ASN A 25 -6.43 -6.29 -6.21
C ASN A 25 -5.07 -7.01 -6.28
N THR A 26 -4.79 -7.87 -5.31
CA THR A 26 -3.53 -8.63 -5.22
C THR A 26 -3.78 -10.12 -5.41
N LEU A 27 -3.25 -10.70 -6.48
CA LEU A 27 -3.32 -12.14 -6.75
C LEU A 27 -1.96 -12.77 -6.48
N LEU A 28 -1.92 -13.75 -5.58
CA LEU A 28 -0.71 -14.53 -5.31
C LEU A 28 -0.57 -15.67 -6.32
N LEU A 29 0.63 -15.81 -6.88
CA LEU A 29 1.02 -16.99 -7.62
C LEU A 29 1.70 -17.96 -6.65
N LEU A 30 1.22 -19.19 -6.62
CA LEU A 30 1.74 -20.24 -5.77
C LEU A 30 2.38 -21.33 -6.63
N ASP A 31 3.47 -21.92 -6.15
CA ASP A 31 3.96 -23.18 -6.71
C ASP A 31 3.12 -24.38 -6.25
N THR A 32 3.54 -25.58 -6.64
CA THR A 32 2.88 -26.84 -6.31
C THR A 32 2.88 -27.17 -4.83
N GLU A 33 3.76 -26.55 -4.04
CA GLU A 33 3.85 -26.73 -2.59
C GLU A 33 3.07 -25.65 -1.83
N GLY A 34 2.46 -24.69 -2.55
CA GLY A 34 1.69 -23.60 -1.96
C GLY A 34 2.54 -22.39 -1.55
N TRP A 35 3.82 -22.33 -1.94
CA TRP A 35 4.67 -21.17 -1.63
C TRP A 35 4.47 -20.04 -2.63
N PRO A 36 4.47 -18.77 -2.18
CA PRO A 36 4.44 -17.63 -3.09
C PRO A 36 5.66 -17.61 -4.00
N THR A 37 5.41 -17.57 -5.32
CA THR A 37 6.44 -17.43 -6.36
C THR A 37 6.30 -16.13 -7.15
N GLY A 38 5.24 -15.36 -6.91
CA GLY A 38 5.03 -14.06 -7.52
C GLY A 38 3.69 -13.44 -7.18
N GLY A 39 3.46 -12.26 -7.74
CA GLY A 39 2.18 -11.57 -7.68
C GLY A 39 1.67 -11.20 -9.07
N ARG A 40 0.36 -11.02 -9.19
CA ARG A 40 -0.29 -10.26 -10.25
C ARG A 40 -1.13 -9.18 -9.59
N TYR A 41 -1.09 -8.00 -10.19
CA TYR A 41 -1.96 -6.90 -9.81
C TYR A 41 -3.09 -6.79 -10.85
N ARG A 42 -4.29 -6.45 -10.40
CA ARG A 42 -5.44 -6.17 -11.25
C ARG A 42 -6.10 -4.87 -10.81
N ASP A 43 -7.04 -4.42 -11.63
CA ASP A 43 -7.71 -3.11 -11.55
C ASP A 43 -6.84 -1.99 -12.12
N ASN A 44 -7.36 -1.31 -13.14
CA ASN A 44 -6.71 -0.19 -13.82
C ASN A 44 -7.30 1.16 -13.44
N GLN A 45 -8.23 1.19 -12.48
CA GLN A 45 -8.76 2.42 -11.87
C GLN A 45 -8.05 2.72 -10.54
N GLY A 46 -7.51 1.72 -9.85
CA GLY A 46 -6.88 1.84 -8.53
C GLY A 46 -5.35 2.01 -8.54
N TYR A 47 -4.81 3.08 -9.13
CA TYR A 47 -3.41 3.45 -8.91
C TYR A 47 -3.20 4.97 -8.98
N TYR A 48 -2.11 5.43 -8.37
CA TYR A 48 -1.75 6.85 -8.26
C TYR A 48 -0.40 7.13 -8.89
N PHE A 49 -0.28 8.28 -9.54
CA PHE A 49 0.99 8.87 -9.91
C PHE A 49 1.36 9.95 -8.91
N ARG A 50 2.57 9.87 -8.36
CA ARG A 50 3.08 10.93 -7.48
C ARG A 50 3.25 12.22 -8.26
N GLU A 51 2.73 13.31 -7.73
CA GLU A 51 2.90 14.64 -8.32
C GLU A 51 4.40 14.98 -8.50
N SER A 52 5.23 14.63 -7.51
CA SER A 52 6.69 14.84 -7.57
C SER A 52 7.39 14.14 -8.75
N ARG A 53 6.74 13.14 -9.36
CA ARG A 53 7.28 12.34 -10.48
C ARG A 53 6.63 12.66 -11.83
N ARG A 54 5.79 13.70 -11.90
CA ARG A 54 5.08 14.09 -13.12
C ARG A 54 5.99 14.25 -14.33
N ALA A 55 7.07 15.02 -14.22
CA ALA A 55 7.96 15.27 -15.34
C ALA A 55 8.63 13.97 -15.86
N GLU A 56 9.08 13.09 -14.96
CA GLU A 56 9.68 11.81 -15.31
C GLU A 56 8.69 10.86 -16.01
N LEU A 57 7.42 10.89 -15.59
CA LEU A 57 6.36 10.08 -16.18
C LEU A 57 5.90 10.62 -17.54
N ASP A 58 5.78 11.94 -17.69
CA ASP A 58 5.40 12.58 -18.95
C ASP A 58 6.48 12.40 -20.03
N ASP A 59 7.76 12.40 -19.67
CA ASP A 59 8.86 12.10 -20.60
C ASP A 59 8.78 10.66 -21.15
N ARG A 60 8.29 9.71 -20.33
CA ARG A 60 8.13 8.30 -20.74
C ARG A 60 6.86 8.06 -21.55
N LEU A 61 5.77 8.74 -21.20
CA LEU A 61 4.50 8.66 -21.90
C LEU A 61 3.83 10.04 -21.89
N PRO A 62 4.04 10.85 -22.95
CA PRO A 62 3.47 12.19 -23.02
C PRO A 62 1.94 12.17 -22.89
N GLY A 63 1.41 13.02 -22.01
CA GLY A 63 -0.02 13.06 -21.73
C GLY A 63 -0.53 11.91 -20.84
N ILE A 64 0.37 11.22 -20.13
CA ILE A 64 -0.04 10.27 -19.10
C ILE A 64 -0.86 10.97 -18.02
N GLY A 65 -1.91 10.30 -17.54
CA GLY A 65 -2.73 10.80 -16.42
C GLY A 65 -3.67 11.97 -16.74
N THR A 66 -3.64 12.57 -17.93
CA THR A 66 -4.46 13.76 -18.24
C THR A 66 -5.96 13.43 -18.35
N HIS A 67 -6.29 12.26 -18.87
CA HIS A 67 -7.68 11.81 -19.00
C HIS A 67 -8.24 11.19 -17.71
N SER A 68 -7.37 10.65 -16.87
CA SER A 68 -7.73 9.85 -15.71
C SER A 68 -7.55 10.56 -14.38
N ASP A 69 -7.07 11.81 -14.38
CA ASP A 69 -6.80 12.62 -13.19
C ASP A 69 -6.01 11.85 -12.10
N THR A 70 -5.00 11.11 -12.55
CA THR A 70 -4.30 10.09 -11.72
C THR A 70 -3.16 10.67 -10.88
N PHE A 71 -2.79 11.92 -11.11
CA PHE A 71 -1.75 12.57 -10.34
C PHE A 71 -2.29 13.06 -9.00
N VAL A 72 -1.66 12.61 -7.93
CA VAL A 72 -2.09 12.86 -6.56
C VAL A 72 -0.92 13.43 -5.78
N PRO A 73 -1.14 14.40 -4.86
CA PRO A 73 -0.08 14.88 -3.99
C PRO A 73 0.61 13.73 -3.26
N ASP A 74 1.94 13.81 -3.13
CA ASP A 74 2.75 12.73 -2.55
C ASP A 74 2.29 12.33 -1.14
N GLU A 75 1.90 13.28 -0.30
CA GLU A 75 1.41 13.01 1.07
C GLU A 75 0.10 12.22 1.07
N VAL A 76 -0.80 12.53 0.14
CA VAL A 76 -2.05 11.78 -0.03
C VAL A 76 -1.75 10.38 -0.58
N THR A 77 -0.81 10.28 -1.54
CA THR A 77 -0.34 9.00 -2.06
C THR A 77 0.24 8.13 -0.94
N ASP A 78 1.06 8.69 -0.06
CA ASP A 78 1.64 7.99 1.09
C ASP A 78 0.56 7.49 2.05
N GLU A 79 -0.42 8.33 2.39
CA GLU A 79 -1.55 7.96 3.27
C GLU A 79 -2.36 6.79 2.65
N ARG A 80 -2.71 6.89 1.36
CA ARG A 80 -3.50 5.88 0.65
C ARG A 80 -2.71 4.59 0.47
N PHE A 81 -1.44 4.68 0.11
CA PHE A 81 -0.59 3.52 -0.12
C PHE A 81 -0.29 2.75 1.16
N ALA A 82 -0.07 3.46 2.29
CA ALA A 82 0.03 2.86 3.61
C ALA A 82 -1.24 2.10 4.01
N TYR A 83 -2.41 2.68 3.74
CA TYR A 83 -3.67 2.00 3.96
C TYR A 83 -3.80 0.75 3.10
N TYR A 84 -3.61 0.83 1.78
CA TYR A 84 -3.88 -0.31 0.90
C TYR A 84 -2.88 -1.45 1.04
N LEU A 85 -1.57 -1.16 1.04
CA LEU A 85 -0.54 -2.20 1.11
C LEU A 85 -0.23 -2.62 2.55
N GLY A 86 -0.22 -1.68 3.48
CA GLY A 86 0.05 -1.99 4.89
C GLY A 86 -1.17 -2.59 5.58
N ILE A 87 -2.24 -1.81 5.70
CA ILE A 87 -3.39 -2.14 6.53
C ILE A 87 -4.33 -3.14 5.83
N ASN A 88 -4.82 -2.79 4.64
CA ASN A 88 -5.79 -3.56 3.86
C ASN A 88 -5.13 -4.65 3.00
N ASN A 89 -3.92 -5.08 3.36
CA ASN A 89 -3.25 -6.22 2.77
C ASN A 89 -2.42 -6.98 3.81
N VAL A 90 -1.22 -6.50 4.15
CA VAL A 90 -0.29 -7.26 4.99
C VAL A 90 -0.83 -7.46 6.41
N PHE A 91 -1.40 -6.44 7.05
CA PHE A 91 -2.01 -6.62 8.37
C PHE A 91 -3.24 -7.53 8.33
N GLY A 92 -4.04 -7.45 7.26
CA GLY A 92 -5.14 -8.39 7.04
C GLY A 92 -4.67 -9.86 6.97
N LEU A 93 -3.55 -10.13 6.29
CA LEU A 93 -2.94 -11.46 6.24
C LEU A 93 -2.44 -11.91 7.63
N ILE A 94 -1.73 -11.02 8.32
CA ILE A 94 -1.19 -11.29 9.67
C ILE A 94 -2.32 -11.63 10.65
N GLY A 95 -3.37 -10.81 10.68
CA GLY A 95 -4.54 -11.03 11.55
C GLY A 95 -5.31 -12.31 11.17
N ALA A 96 -5.39 -12.66 9.89
CA ALA A 96 -6.01 -13.92 9.45
C ALA A 96 -5.23 -15.15 9.91
N PHE A 97 -3.90 -15.10 9.91
CA PHE A 97 -3.04 -16.18 10.43
C PHE A 97 -3.13 -16.28 11.95
N GLY A 98 -3.07 -15.14 12.65
CA GLY A 98 -3.15 -15.07 14.11
C GLY A 98 -4.49 -15.57 14.65
N SER A 99 -5.61 -15.10 14.09
CA SER A 99 -6.96 -15.52 14.50
C SER A 99 -7.23 -17.01 14.31
N GLN A 100 -6.63 -17.60 13.28
CA GLN A 100 -6.70 -19.05 13.00
C GLN A 100 -5.61 -19.85 13.69
N ARG A 101 -4.73 -19.21 14.47
CA ARG A 101 -3.60 -19.83 15.19
C ARG A 101 -2.63 -20.59 14.26
N LEU A 102 -2.51 -20.12 13.02
CA LEU A 102 -1.57 -20.69 12.03
C LEU A 102 -0.13 -20.20 12.29
N ALA A 103 0.01 -19.02 12.89
CA ALA A 103 1.27 -18.48 13.38
C ALA A 103 0.99 -17.46 14.50
N ASP A 104 2.00 -17.20 15.33
CA ASP A 104 1.94 -16.09 16.29
C ASP A 104 1.93 -14.75 15.55
N GLU A 105 1.01 -13.87 15.92
CA GLU A 105 0.85 -12.56 15.29
C GLU A 105 2.08 -11.67 15.51
N GLY A 106 2.66 -11.68 16.72
CA GLY A 106 3.86 -10.92 17.07
C GLY A 106 5.09 -11.35 16.27
N LEU A 107 5.23 -12.65 16.00
CA LEU A 107 6.26 -13.19 15.11
C LEU A 107 6.11 -12.66 13.67
N LEU A 108 4.89 -12.68 13.13
CA LEU A 108 4.63 -12.19 11.78
C LEU A 108 4.84 -10.67 11.66
N LEU A 109 4.40 -9.89 12.65
CA LEU A 109 4.68 -8.46 12.74
C LEU A 109 6.18 -8.18 12.80
N SER A 110 6.92 -8.94 13.60
CA SER A 110 8.39 -8.83 13.69
C SER A 110 9.08 -9.15 12.36
N ALA A 111 8.60 -10.16 11.63
CA ALA A 111 9.09 -10.48 10.30
C ALA A 111 8.82 -9.35 9.30
N PHE A 112 7.63 -8.76 9.34
CA PHE A 112 7.29 -7.62 8.49
C PHE A 112 8.14 -6.38 8.83
N ARG A 113 8.31 -6.07 10.12
CA ARG A 113 9.19 -4.98 10.59
C ARG A 113 10.62 -5.13 10.08
N ARG A 114 11.17 -6.35 10.15
CA ARG A 114 12.52 -6.67 9.63
C ARG A 114 12.61 -6.45 8.12
N PHE A 115 11.62 -6.92 7.37
CA PHE A 115 11.55 -6.72 5.92
C PHE A 115 11.52 -5.22 5.56
N LEU A 116 10.66 -4.44 6.22
CA LEU A 116 10.58 -3.00 6.02
C LEU A 116 11.88 -2.30 6.38
N GLY A 117 12.54 -2.69 7.47
CA GLY A 117 13.85 -2.15 7.85
C GLY A 117 14.90 -2.40 6.77
N GLY A 118 14.93 -3.60 6.20
CA GLY A 118 15.80 -3.91 5.05
C GLY A 118 15.46 -3.10 3.80
N ALA A 119 14.17 -2.84 3.53
CA ALA A 119 13.74 -2.01 2.42
C ALA A 119 14.01 -0.51 2.63
N ALA A 120 14.03 -0.03 3.88
CA ALA A 120 14.28 1.37 4.22
C ALA A 120 15.79 1.71 4.22
N THR A 121 16.60 0.89 4.90
CA THR A 121 18.00 1.25 5.21
C THR A 121 19.03 0.20 4.81
N GLY A 122 18.59 -0.97 4.32
CA GLY A 122 19.47 -2.06 3.95
C GLY A 122 20.25 -1.85 2.64
N PRO A 123 21.13 -2.81 2.26
CA PRO A 123 21.93 -2.72 1.03
C PRO A 123 21.10 -2.65 -0.26
N ALA A 124 19.90 -3.25 -0.24
CA ALA A 124 18.94 -3.24 -1.34
C ALA A 124 17.73 -2.34 -1.00
N ARG A 125 18.00 -1.18 -0.38
CA ARG A 125 16.97 -0.19 -0.03
C ARG A 125 16.21 0.28 -1.26
N LEU A 126 14.93 0.59 -1.07
CA LEU A 126 14.03 1.09 -2.10
C LEU A 126 13.83 2.60 -1.93
N ARG A 127 13.62 3.31 -3.03
CA ARG A 127 13.48 4.78 -3.04
C ARG A 127 12.03 5.21 -2.81
N THR A 128 11.35 4.58 -1.86
CA THR A 128 9.96 4.86 -1.48
C THR A 128 9.89 5.27 0.00
N PRO A 129 9.03 6.25 0.37
CA PRO A 129 8.87 6.65 1.77
C PRO A 129 8.10 5.62 2.61
N LEU A 130 7.36 4.70 1.97
CA LEU A 130 6.39 3.86 2.66
C LEU A 130 7.00 2.98 3.78
N PRO A 131 8.16 2.32 3.62
CA PRO A 131 8.74 1.53 4.69
C PRO A 131 9.08 2.35 5.93
N ALA A 132 9.62 3.56 5.78
CA ALA A 132 9.92 4.43 6.91
C ALA A 132 8.62 4.91 7.58
N LEU A 133 7.62 5.33 6.79
CA LEU A 133 6.32 5.74 7.31
C LEU A 133 5.67 4.65 8.18
N LEU A 134 5.68 3.39 7.73
CA LEU A 134 5.12 2.26 8.48
C LEU A 134 5.93 1.87 9.71
N LEU A 135 7.23 2.17 9.77
CA LEU A 135 8.09 1.86 10.91
C LEU A 135 8.06 2.96 11.98
N ASP A 136 8.09 4.21 11.55
CA ASP A 136 8.39 5.34 12.42
C ASP A 136 7.12 6.04 12.94
N SER A 137 5.98 5.89 12.25
CA SER A 137 4.75 6.52 12.70
C SER A 137 4.10 5.77 13.86
N PRO A 138 3.75 6.42 14.99
CA PRO A 138 3.05 5.76 16.09
C PRO A 138 1.57 5.44 15.76
N VAL A 139 1.03 6.09 14.73
CA VAL A 139 -0.35 5.95 14.30
C VAL A 139 -0.45 5.83 12.79
N LEU A 140 -1.50 5.17 12.30
CA LEU A 140 -1.77 5.06 10.87
C LEU A 140 -3.18 5.57 10.55
N ARG A 141 -3.32 6.10 9.34
CA ARG A 141 -4.58 6.58 8.80
C ARG A 141 -5.26 5.42 8.08
N CYS A 142 -6.43 5.05 8.55
CA CYS A 142 -7.17 3.89 8.10
C CYS A 142 -8.54 4.30 7.56
N LYS A 143 -8.91 3.80 6.38
CA LYS A 143 -10.21 4.10 5.78
C LYS A 143 -11.33 3.56 6.66
N ALA A 144 -12.20 4.46 7.09
CA ALA A 144 -13.33 4.16 7.96
C ALA A 144 -14.57 3.91 7.10
N ASN A 145 -14.65 2.74 6.46
CA ASN A 145 -15.74 2.42 5.51
C ASN A 145 -17.14 2.60 6.12
N LEU A 146 -17.36 2.13 7.37
CA LEU A 146 -18.66 2.30 8.04
C LEU A 146 -19.00 3.77 8.26
N LEU A 147 -18.06 4.57 8.76
CA LEU A 147 -18.27 5.99 9.00
C LEU A 147 -18.48 6.77 7.70
N THR A 148 -17.75 6.41 6.66
CA THR A 148 -17.91 6.96 5.30
C THR A 148 -19.33 6.77 4.80
N ARG A 149 -19.88 5.55 4.93
CA ARG A 149 -21.27 5.26 4.55
C ARG A 149 -22.29 5.94 5.45
N LEU A 150 -22.04 6.04 6.76
CA LEU A 150 -22.92 6.78 7.68
C LEU A 150 -22.99 8.28 7.35
N GLN A 151 -21.93 8.85 6.77
CA GLN A 151 -21.91 10.25 6.31
C GLN A 151 -22.50 10.43 4.91
N GLY A 152 -22.99 9.37 4.27
CA GLY A 152 -23.60 9.44 2.94
C GLY A 152 -22.63 9.75 1.81
N LEU A 153 -21.31 9.56 2.03
CA LEU A 153 -20.31 9.75 0.99
C LEU A 153 -20.35 8.61 -0.03
N ASP A 154 -20.23 8.97 -1.30
CA ASP A 154 -20.07 8.06 -2.42
C ASP A 154 -18.64 8.12 -2.93
N GLU A 155 -17.92 7.02 -2.79
CA GLU A 155 -16.50 6.91 -3.14
C GLU A 155 -16.27 6.90 -4.66
N LEU A 156 -17.35 6.85 -5.46
CA LEU A 156 -17.30 6.97 -6.92
C LEU A 156 -17.51 8.41 -7.39
N VAL A 157 -17.76 9.36 -6.46
CA VAL A 157 -18.12 10.74 -6.78
C VAL A 157 -17.29 11.71 -5.95
N GLY A 158 -16.41 12.46 -6.62
CA GLY A 158 -15.66 13.56 -6.04
C GLY A 158 -14.15 13.33 -5.99
N PRO A 159 -13.39 14.31 -5.44
CA PRO A 159 -11.93 14.22 -5.35
C PRO A 159 -11.46 13.10 -4.40
N VAL A 160 -10.37 12.41 -4.75
CA VAL A 160 -9.81 11.25 -4.03
C VAL A 160 -9.47 11.55 -2.55
N ASP A 161 -9.17 12.79 -2.22
CA ASP A 161 -8.84 13.24 -0.87
C ASP A 161 -10.06 13.37 0.05
N THR A 162 -11.26 13.56 -0.50
CA THR A 162 -12.50 13.87 0.24
C THR A 162 -13.59 12.81 0.10
N GLN A 163 -13.41 11.84 -0.80
CA GLN A 163 -14.41 10.79 -1.06
C GLN A 163 -14.59 9.78 0.09
N SER A 164 -13.67 9.73 1.06
CA SER A 164 -13.73 8.76 2.15
C SER A 164 -13.27 9.34 3.48
N VAL A 165 -13.87 8.86 4.57
CA VAL A 165 -13.46 9.22 5.92
C VAL A 165 -12.32 8.32 6.35
N TYR A 166 -11.28 8.91 6.95
CA TYR A 166 -10.17 8.18 7.53
C TYR A 166 -10.11 8.40 9.05
N ALA A 167 -10.00 7.29 9.78
CA ALA A 167 -9.78 7.26 11.22
C ALA A 167 -8.30 7.02 11.52
N THR A 168 -7.87 7.38 12.73
CA THR A 168 -6.50 7.14 13.20
C THR A 168 -6.48 5.90 14.08
N ILE A 169 -5.58 4.96 13.79
CA ILE A 169 -5.37 3.72 14.57
C ILE A 169 -3.94 3.67 15.10
N SER A 170 -3.72 2.96 16.21
CA SER A 170 -2.37 2.68 16.70
C SER A 170 -1.60 1.80 15.71
N ASN A 171 -0.32 2.10 15.50
CA ASN A 171 0.53 1.32 14.59
C ASN A 171 1.10 0.07 15.29
N PRO A 172 0.75 -1.16 14.88
CA PRO A 172 1.29 -2.38 15.49
C PRO A 172 2.78 -2.62 15.20
N LEU A 173 3.41 -1.84 14.31
CA LEU A 173 4.84 -1.96 14.00
C LEU A 173 5.73 -1.02 14.85
N HIS A 174 5.13 -0.07 15.56
CA HIS A 174 5.84 0.92 16.37
C HIS A 174 6.12 0.43 17.82
N SER A 175 5.45 -0.64 18.26
CA SER A 175 5.62 -1.24 19.59
C SER A 175 6.82 -2.19 19.69
#